data_AF-A0A382YMC5-F1
#
_entry.id   AF-A0A382YMC5-F1
#
_cell.length_a   1.000
_cell.length_b   1.000
_cell.length_c   1.000
_cell.angle_alpha   90.00
_cell.angle_beta   90.00
_cell.angle_gamma   90.00
#
_symmetry.space_group_name_H-M   'P 1'
#
loop_
_entity.id
_entity.type
_entity.pdbx_description
1 polymer ?
#
loop_
_entity_poly.entity_id
_entity_poly.type
_entity_poly.pdbx_seq_one_letter_code
_entity_poly.pdbx_strand_id
1 'polypeptide(L)'
;MKQNSYSYDELILCGKGELFGPGNAQLPQPPMLMFDRITSISESDGEYGKGGLTAELDINPDLWFFDCHFNEDAVMPGCLGVDAMW
;
A
#
# COMPACT_ATOMS: atom_id res chain seq x y z
N MET A 1 12.11 2.17 20.16
CA MET A 1 12.01 2.59 18.74
C MET A 1 10.59 2.31 18.29
N LYS A 2 9.97 3.23 17.54
CA LYS A 2 8.69 2.92 16.86
C LYS A 2 8.97 1.93 15.72
N GLN A 3 7.98 1.09 15.42
CA GLN A 3 8.04 0.19 14.28
C GLN A 3 8.15 1.00 12.98
N ASN A 4 9.06 0.60 12.10
CA ASN A 4 9.43 1.34 10.89
C ASN A 4 9.26 0.52 9.60
N SER A 5 8.66 -0.67 9.68
CA SER A 5 8.31 -1.52 8.54
C SER A 5 7.07 -2.33 8.88
N TYR A 6 6.30 -2.73 7.88
CA TYR A 6 5.04 -3.46 8.04
C TYR A 6 4.91 -4.52 6.94
N SER A 7 4.60 -5.75 7.36
CA SER A 7 4.32 -6.89 6.50
C SER A 7 2.89 -6.86 5.94
N TYR A 8 2.61 -7.66 4.92
CA TYR A 8 1.27 -7.78 4.33
C TYR A 8 0.19 -8.07 5.37
N ASP A 9 0.43 -9.03 6.27
CA ASP A 9 -0.52 -9.41 7.31
C ASP A 9 -0.85 -8.24 8.24
N GLU A 10 0.14 -7.40 8.58
CA GLU A 10 -0.07 -6.20 9.39
C GLU A 10 -0.86 -5.13 8.64
N LEU A 11 -0.66 -4.99 7.32
CA LEU A 11 -1.46 -4.10 6.49
C LEU A 11 -2.91 -4.58 6.39
N ILE A 12 -3.15 -5.89 6.35
CA ILE A 12 -4.49 -6.47 6.44
C ILE A 12 -5.14 -6.17 7.79
N LEU A 13 -4.39 -6.28 8.90
CA LEU A 13 -4.89 -5.87 10.22
C LEU A 13 -5.20 -4.37 10.27
N CYS A 14 -4.40 -3.53 9.59
CA CYS A 14 -4.69 -2.11 9.44
C CYS A 14 -6.03 -1.89 8.72
N GLY A 15 -6.25 -2.57 7.59
CA GLY A 15 -7.52 -2.48 6.86
C GLY A 15 -8.73 -3.03 7.64
N LYS A 16 -8.51 -3.91 8.62
CA LYS A 16 -9.56 -4.37 9.56
C LYS A 16 -9.79 -3.42 10.74
N GLY A 17 -8.98 -2.36 10.88
CA GLY A 17 -9.03 -1.44 12.03
C GLY A 17 -8.42 -2.01 13.31
N GLU A 18 -7.63 -3.07 13.20
CA GLU A 18 -7.04 -3.77 14.35
C GLU A 18 -5.64 -3.24 14.67
N LEU A 19 -4.97 -2.57 13.73
CA LEU A 19 -3.62 -2.03 13.94
C LEU A 19 -3.63 -0.75 14.79
N PHE A 20 -4.47 0.22 14.44
CA PHE A 20 -4.57 1.51 15.15
C PHE A 20 -5.78 1.59 16.09
N GLY A 21 -6.65 0.58 16.07
CA GLY A 21 -7.86 0.52 16.89
C GLY A 21 -9.07 1.23 16.27
N PRO A 22 -10.26 1.08 16.90
CA PRO A 22 -11.53 1.53 16.35
C PRO A 22 -11.62 3.06 16.24
N GLY A 23 -12.12 3.55 15.11
CA GLY A 23 -12.30 4.99 14.84
C GLY A 23 -11.04 5.71 14.34
N ASN A 24 -9.92 5.00 14.20
CA ASN A 24 -8.66 5.53 13.68
C ASN A 24 -8.47 5.16 12.20
N ALA A 25 -7.33 5.56 11.63
CA ALA A 25 -7.00 5.30 10.23
C ALA A 25 -7.03 3.80 9.90
N GLN A 26 -7.53 3.48 8.72
CA GLN A 26 -7.60 2.15 8.14
C GLN A 26 -7.11 2.22 6.70
N LEU A 27 -6.36 1.23 6.27
CA LEU A 27 -6.05 1.06 4.84
C LEU A 27 -7.26 0.47 4.10
N PRO A 28 -7.35 0.66 2.77
CA PRO A 28 -8.22 -0.18 1.95
C PRO A 28 -7.92 -1.67 2.16
N GLN A 29 -8.94 -2.52 2.03
CA GLN A 29 -8.76 -3.96 1.98
C GLN A 29 -8.64 -4.44 0.53
N PRO A 30 -8.04 -5.61 0.26
CA PRO A 30 -8.09 -6.24 -1.05
C PRO A 30 -9.53 -6.30 -1.59
N PRO A 31 -9.74 -6.01 -2.90
CA PRO A 31 -8.73 -5.85 -3.94
C PRO A 31 -8.17 -4.42 -4.10
N MET A 32 -8.51 -3.48 -3.20
CA MET A 32 -8.10 -2.06 -3.27
C MET A 32 -6.81 -1.73 -2.50
N LEU A 33 -6.24 -2.67 -1.74
CA LEU A 33 -4.93 -2.47 -1.10
C LEU A 33 -3.81 -2.53 -2.15
N MET A 34 -3.14 -1.41 -2.42
CA MET A 34 -2.21 -1.25 -3.55
C MET A 34 -0.71 -1.30 -3.19
N PHE A 35 -0.37 -1.95 -2.08
CA PHE A 35 1.01 -2.31 -1.74
C PHE A 35 1.02 -3.51 -0.79
N ASP A 36 2.05 -4.33 -0.88
CA ASP A 36 2.19 -5.57 -0.11
C ASP A 36 2.95 -5.37 1.20
N ARG A 37 3.81 -4.34 1.27
CA ARG A 37 4.66 -4.08 2.43
C ARG A 37 5.12 -2.63 2.48
N ILE A 38 5.36 -2.15 3.69
CA ILE A 38 6.13 -0.93 3.95
C ILE A 38 7.52 -1.38 4.42
N THR A 39 8.55 -1.11 3.63
CA THR A 39 9.94 -1.51 3.95
C THR A 39 10.64 -0.50 4.85
N SER A 40 10.22 0.77 4.80
CA SER A 40 10.73 1.84 5.65
C SER A 40 9.68 2.92 5.86
N ILE A 41 9.51 3.37 7.10
CA ILE A 41 8.82 4.62 7.45
C ILE A 41 9.61 5.34 8.54
N SER A 42 9.84 6.63 8.35
CA SER A 42 10.62 7.47 9.26
C SER A 42 9.99 8.85 9.41
N GLU A 43 10.13 9.44 10.60
CA GLU A 43 9.68 10.80 10.90
C GLU A 43 10.71 11.89 10.51
N SER A 44 11.95 11.50 10.19
CA SER A 44 13.06 12.46 10.00
C SER A 44 13.86 12.27 8.70
N ASP A 45 13.49 11.31 7.85
CA ASP A 45 14.13 11.06 6.56
C ASP A 45 13.51 11.93 5.43
N GLY A 46 13.85 11.63 4.17
CA GLY A 46 13.25 12.21 2.97
C GLY A 46 13.89 13.53 2.53
N GLU A 47 13.58 13.95 1.30
CA GLU A 47 14.17 15.12 0.65
C GLU A 47 14.06 16.41 1.48
N TYR A 48 12.98 16.55 2.24
CA TYR A 48 12.68 17.72 3.06
C TYR A 48 13.01 17.54 4.54
N GLY A 49 13.57 16.39 4.95
CA GLY A 49 13.91 16.07 6.34
C GLY A 49 12.71 16.07 7.30
N LYS A 50 11.52 15.75 6.79
CA LYS A 50 10.24 15.74 7.54
C LYS A 50 9.56 14.37 7.53
N GLY A 51 10.33 13.34 7.23
CA GLY A 51 9.87 11.97 7.12
C GLY A 51 9.87 11.46 5.69
N GLY A 52 9.84 10.14 5.58
CA GLY A 52 9.87 9.42 4.33
C GLY A 52 9.27 8.04 4.50
N LEU A 53 8.72 7.49 3.41
CA LEU A 53 8.12 6.17 3.37
C LEU A 53 8.57 5.45 2.09
N THR A 54 8.84 4.15 2.20
CA THR A 54 9.09 3.26 1.07
C THR A 54 8.19 2.04 1.23
N ALA A 55 7.41 1.76 0.20
CA ALA A 55 6.50 0.62 0.12
C ALA A 55 6.65 -0.06 -1.24
N GLU A 56 6.22 -1.31 -1.33
CA GLU A 56 6.39 -2.16 -2.51
C GLU A 56 5.09 -2.91 -2.81
N LEU A 57 4.81 -3.11 -4.10
CA LEU A 57 3.76 -3.98 -4.62
C LEU A 57 4.41 -4.99 -5.57
N ASP A 58 4.22 -6.28 -5.34
CA ASP A 58 4.71 -7.33 -6.20
C ASP A 58 3.81 -7.46 -7.44
N ILE A 59 4.36 -7.17 -8.61
CA ILE A 59 3.63 -7.28 -9.88
C ILE A 59 3.69 -8.72 -10.41
N ASN A 60 2.52 -9.28 -10.70
CA ASN A 60 2.37 -10.55 -11.40
C ASN A 60 1.20 -10.46 -12.40
N PRO A 61 1.17 -11.31 -13.45
CA PRO A 61 0.12 -11.25 -14.48
C PRO A 61 -1.30 -11.54 -13.97
N ASP A 62 -1.43 -12.18 -12.81
CA ASP A 62 -2.72 -12.61 -12.25
C ASP A 62 -3.38 -11.52 -11.37
N LEU A 63 -2.79 -10.32 -11.28
CA LEU A 63 -3.41 -9.20 -10.57
C LEU A 63 -4.70 -8.78 -11.26
N TRP A 64 -5.77 -8.70 -10.47
CA TRP A 64 -7.16 -8.57 -10.93
C TRP A 64 -7.41 -7.47 -11.98
N PHE A 65 -6.66 -6.37 -11.90
CA PHE A 65 -6.88 -5.23 -12.79
C PHE A 65 -6.38 -5.49 -14.22
N PHE A 66 -5.45 -6.43 -14.43
CA PHE A 66 -4.97 -6.77 -15.77
C PHE A 66 -6.04 -7.48 -16.61
N ASP A 67 -6.95 -8.22 -15.97
CA ASP A 67 -8.07 -8.88 -16.65
C ASP A 67 -9.11 -7.90 -17.22
N CYS A 68 -9.13 -6.66 -16.73
CA CYS A 68 -10.13 -5.65 -17.13
C CYS A 68 -9.55 -4.35 -17.69
N HIS A 69 -8.24 -4.17 -17.67
CA HIS A 69 -7.61 -2.90 -18.04
C HIS A 69 -6.29 -3.12 -18.79
N PHE A 70 -6.30 -3.30 -20.10
CA PHE A 70 -7.44 -3.46 -21.01
C PHE A 70 -7.40 -4.86 -21.66
N ASN A 71 -8.52 -5.31 -22.23
CA ASN A 71 -8.53 -6.54 -23.02
C ASN A 71 -7.49 -6.41 -24.17
N GLU A 72 -6.50 -7.32 -24.19
CA GLU A 72 -5.37 -7.36 -25.15
C GLU A 72 -4.26 -6.29 -24.96
N ASP A 73 -4.36 -5.43 -23.94
CA ASP A 73 -3.32 -4.43 -23.59
C ASP A 73 -3.31 -4.21 -22.08
N ALA A 74 -2.89 -5.25 -21.35
CA ALA A 74 -2.91 -5.28 -19.90
C ALA A 74 -1.93 -4.25 -19.30
N VAL A 75 -2.46 -3.28 -18.57
CA VAL A 75 -1.71 -2.21 -17.91
C VAL A 75 -2.34 -1.88 -16.57
N MET A 76 -1.53 -1.75 -15.51
CA MET A 76 -2.02 -1.33 -14.20
C MET A 76 -2.72 0.04 -14.34
N PRO A 77 -3.95 0.20 -13.85
CA PRO A 77 -4.61 1.50 -13.83
C PRO A 77 -3.76 2.51 -13.07
N GLY A 78 -3.32 3.58 -13.75
CA GLY A 78 -2.46 4.59 -13.13
C GLY A 78 -3.07 5.24 -11.89
N CYS A 79 -4.40 5.32 -11.82
CA CYS A 79 -5.11 5.81 -10.64
C CYS A 79 -4.90 4.94 -9.40
N LEU A 80 -4.71 3.62 -9.53
CA LEU A 80 -4.41 2.74 -8.39
C LEU A 80 -3.01 2.98 -7.84
N GLY A 81 -2.05 3.34 -8.70
CA GLY A 81 -0.73 3.79 -8.26
C GLY A 81 -0.77 5.13 -7.53
N VAL A 82 -1.70 6.02 -7.89
CA VAL A 82 -1.95 7.27 -7.15
C VAL A 82 -2.62 6.98 -5.82
N ASP A 83 -3.58 6.05 -5.77
CA ASP A 83 -4.25 5.62 -4.55
C ASP A 83 -3.29 4.98 -3.54
N ALA A 84 -2.25 4.28 -4.02
CA ALA A 84 -1.18 3.76 -3.16
C ALA A 84 -0.35 4.86 -2.45
N MET A 85 -0.36 6.09 -2.96
CA MET A 85 0.37 7.23 -2.36
C MET A 85 -0.48 8.08 -1.41
N TRP A 86 -1.81 7.97 -1.47
CA TRP A 86 -2.73 8.80 -0.68
C TRP A 86 -2.93 8.27 0.75
#